data_AF-M6KLM9-F1
#
_entry.id   AF-M6KLM9-F1
#
_cell.length_a   1.000
_cell.length_b   1.000
_cell.length_c   1.000
_cell.angle_alpha   90.00
_cell.angle_beta   90.00
_cell.angle_gamma   90.00
#
_symmetry.space_group_name_H-M   'P 1'
#
loop_
_entity.id
_entity.type
_entity.pdbx_description
1 polymer ?
#
loop_
_entity_poly.entity_id
_entity_poly.type
_entity_poly.pdbx_seq_one_letter_code
_entity_poly.pdbx_strand_id
1 'polypeptide(L)'
;MSDSLKNFTDSLLKDLEENENGFFKIENEDGLAYLSVFPAGKKGKPVDAKEILRRIELFQITESSPISIKEIANKSDGLTHLIGKWPGKPESSRIEIEISEDRMKAFLIFHPPKYGGKILNSEQIQESIRERGIKFGIRNEVLNLLSEEPEYGKKF
;
A
#
# COMPACT_ATOMS: atom_id res chain seq x y z
N MET A 1 36.69 20.26 6.43
CA MET A 1 35.96 19.17 7.14
C MET A 1 34.62 18.82 6.49
N SER A 2 34.03 19.67 5.64
CA SER A 2 32.80 19.40 4.88
C SER A 2 32.95 18.32 3.80
N ASP A 3 34.08 18.27 3.11
CA ASP A 3 34.25 17.39 1.94
C ASP A 3 34.38 15.91 2.29
N SER A 4 34.90 15.60 3.48
CA SER A 4 35.01 14.21 3.96
C SER A 4 33.66 13.61 4.36
N LEU A 5 32.76 14.43 4.92
CA LEU A 5 31.39 14.02 5.29
C LEU A 5 30.54 13.82 4.04
N LYS A 6 30.66 14.72 3.06
CA LYS A 6 29.96 14.59 1.77
C LYS A 6 30.39 13.33 1.01
N ASN A 7 31.69 13.09 0.89
CA ASN A 7 32.22 11.89 0.22
C ASN A 7 31.81 10.59 0.93
N PHE A 8 31.73 10.60 2.27
CA PHE A 8 31.27 9.45 3.03
C PHE A 8 29.78 9.16 2.80
N THR A 9 28.93 10.19 2.85
CA THR A 9 27.49 10.06 2.57
C THR A 9 27.22 9.61 1.13
N ASP A 10 27.93 10.16 0.15
CA ASP A 10 27.79 9.78 -1.26
C ASP A 10 28.23 8.32 -1.49
N SER A 11 29.29 7.88 -0.81
CA SER A 11 29.73 6.48 -0.85
C SER A 11 28.70 5.55 -0.23
N LEU A 12 28.13 5.91 0.93
CA LEU A 12 27.11 5.10 1.60
C LEU A 12 25.81 5.00 0.78
N LEU A 13 25.34 6.11 0.21
CA LEU A 13 24.14 6.12 -0.63
C LEU A 13 24.33 5.24 -1.86
N LYS A 14 25.49 5.37 -2.52
CA LYS A 14 25.84 4.52 -3.67
C LYS A 14 25.89 3.05 -3.29
N ASP A 15 26.48 2.70 -2.15
CA ASP A 15 26.51 1.32 -1.68
C ASP A 15 25.09 0.79 -1.38
N LEU A 16 24.20 1.61 -0.81
CA LEU A 16 22.80 1.24 -0.59
C LEU A 16 22.07 0.98 -1.91
N GLU A 17 22.18 1.90 -2.87
CA GLU A 17 21.58 1.78 -4.21
C GLU A 17 22.11 0.55 -4.95
N GLU A 18 23.42 0.27 -4.86
CA GLU A 18 24.01 -0.90 -5.51
C GLU A 18 23.50 -2.21 -4.91
N ASN A 19 23.12 -2.26 -3.63
CA ASN A 19 22.64 -3.47 -2.97
C ASN A 19 21.11 -3.61 -2.97
N GLU A 20 20.36 -2.62 -3.45
CA GLU A 20 18.90 -2.65 -3.44
C GLU A 20 18.35 -3.71 -4.42
N ASN A 21 17.40 -4.53 -3.97
CA ASN A 21 16.73 -5.48 -4.85
C ASN A 21 15.70 -4.76 -5.72
N GLY A 22 15.48 -5.30 -6.92
CA GLY A 22 14.37 -4.87 -7.74
C GLY A 22 13.05 -5.16 -7.04
N PHE A 23 12.06 -4.31 -7.27
CA PHE A 23 10.73 -4.48 -6.71
C PHE A 23 9.68 -4.14 -7.78
N PHE A 24 8.43 -4.51 -7.51
CA PHE A 24 7.33 -4.21 -8.40
C PHE A 24 6.12 -3.71 -7.62
N LYS A 25 5.26 -2.96 -8.31
CA LYS A 25 3.98 -2.47 -7.79
C LYS A 25 2.88 -2.87 -8.75
N ILE A 26 1.75 -3.32 -8.20
CA ILE A 26 0.52 -3.53 -8.96
C ILE A 26 -0.55 -2.63 -8.35
N GLU A 27 -1.09 -1.73 -9.16
CA GLU A 27 -2.05 -0.71 -8.72
C GLU A 27 -3.36 -0.89 -9.48
N ASN A 28 -4.47 -0.60 -8.79
CA ASN A 28 -5.80 -0.62 -9.38
C ASN A 28 -6.25 0.82 -9.62
N GLU A 29 -6.48 1.17 -10.87
CA GLU A 29 -7.12 2.43 -11.24
C GLU A 29 -8.45 2.13 -11.94
N ASP A 30 -9.55 2.40 -11.24
CA ASP A 30 -10.92 2.23 -11.72
C ASP A 30 -11.26 0.83 -12.29
N GLY A 31 -10.66 -0.23 -11.74
CA GLY A 31 -10.86 -1.60 -12.19
C GLY A 31 -9.87 -2.06 -13.26
N LEU A 32 -8.90 -1.23 -13.63
CA LEU A 32 -7.78 -1.58 -14.49
C LEU A 32 -6.53 -1.83 -13.65
N ALA A 33 -5.81 -2.90 -13.98
CA ALA A 33 -4.59 -3.28 -13.28
C ALA A 33 -3.35 -2.76 -14.01
N TYR A 34 -2.51 -2.03 -13.27
CA TYR A 34 -1.27 -1.46 -13.77
C TYR A 34 -0.07 -2.06 -13.04
N LEU A 35 0.99 -2.38 -13.78
CA LEU A 35 2.24 -2.93 -13.27
C LEU A 35 3.40 -1.96 -13.52
N SER A 36 4.18 -1.70 -12.48
CA SER A 36 5.46 -1.00 -12.58
C SER A 36 6.55 -1.89 -11.98
N VAL A 37 7.62 -2.11 -12.73
CA VAL A 37 8.77 -2.93 -12.29
C VAL A 37 10.01 -2.07 -12.24
N PHE A 38 10.64 -2.01 -11.08
CA PHE A 38 11.82 -1.22 -10.80
C PHE A 38 13.08 -2.10 -10.82
N PRO A 39 14.17 -1.63 -11.44
CA PRO A 39 15.37 -2.42 -11.60
C PRO A 39 16.07 -2.62 -10.26
N ALA A 40 16.86 -3.68 -10.15
CA ALA A 40 17.74 -3.88 -9.01
C ALA A 40 19.00 -3.02 -9.14
N GLY A 41 19.60 -2.71 -7.99
CA GLY A 41 20.98 -2.27 -7.90
C GLY A 41 21.96 -3.31 -8.48
N LYS A 42 23.20 -2.89 -8.76
CA LYS A 42 24.23 -3.74 -9.40
C LYS A 42 24.47 -5.09 -8.69
N LYS A 43 24.33 -5.12 -7.37
CA LYS A 43 24.51 -6.30 -6.49
C LYS A 43 23.16 -6.87 -6.01
N GLY A 44 22.06 -6.17 -6.28
CA GLY A 44 20.71 -6.60 -5.94
C GLY A 44 20.17 -7.69 -6.87
N LYS A 45 19.09 -8.33 -6.45
CA LYS A 45 18.39 -9.34 -7.25
C LYS A 45 17.28 -8.67 -8.07
N PRO A 46 17.17 -8.95 -9.39
CA PRO A 46 16.06 -8.47 -10.20
C PRO A 46 14.76 -9.19 -9.80
N VAL A 47 13.63 -8.58 -10.16
CA VAL A 47 12.30 -9.15 -9.92
C VAL A 47 12.11 -10.41 -10.79
N ASP A 48 11.66 -11.51 -10.17
CA ASP A 48 11.28 -12.72 -10.92
C ASP A 48 9.87 -12.54 -11.49
N ALA A 49 9.72 -12.70 -12.81
CA ALA A 49 8.42 -12.66 -13.48
C ALA A 49 7.42 -13.68 -12.89
N LYS A 50 7.89 -14.80 -12.33
CA LYS A 50 7.03 -15.76 -11.63
C LYS A 50 6.38 -15.17 -10.37
N GLU A 51 7.08 -14.29 -9.66
CA GLU A 51 6.53 -13.62 -8.49
C GLU A 51 5.41 -12.66 -8.88
N ILE A 52 5.60 -11.93 -9.98
CA ILE A 52 4.58 -11.04 -10.52
C ILE A 52 3.35 -11.84 -10.95
N LEU A 53 3.52 -12.94 -11.69
CA LEU A 53 2.42 -13.81 -12.13
C LEU A 53 1.63 -14.38 -10.96
N ARG A 54 2.31 -14.86 -9.90
CA ARG A 54 1.65 -15.30 -8.66
C ARG A 54 0.84 -14.18 -8.01
N ARG A 55 1.34 -12.94 -8.05
CA ARG A 55 0.61 -11.79 -7.48
C ARG A 55 -0.62 -11.43 -8.31
N ILE A 56 -0.53 -11.53 -9.64
CA ILE A 56 -1.65 -11.33 -10.58
C ILE A 56 -2.75 -12.36 -10.30
N GLU A 57 -2.38 -13.63 -10.13
CA GLU A 57 -3.31 -14.70 -9.75
C GLU A 57 -3.97 -14.44 -8.39
N LEU A 58 -3.20 -14.05 -7.38
CA LEU A 58 -3.71 -13.71 -6.04
C LEU A 58 -4.74 -12.58 -6.10
N PHE A 59 -4.49 -11.55 -6.92
CA PHE A 59 -5.39 -10.41 -7.10
C PHE A 59 -6.54 -10.69 -8.08
N GLN A 60 -6.60 -11.90 -8.65
CA GLN A 60 -7.62 -12.33 -9.61
C GLN A 60 -7.70 -11.40 -10.82
N ILE A 61 -6.57 -10.80 -11.22
CA ILE A 61 -6.50 -9.93 -12.38
C ILE A 61 -6.69 -10.79 -13.64
N THR A 62 -7.57 -10.32 -14.53
CA THR A 62 -7.94 -11.01 -15.77
C THR A 62 -7.39 -10.27 -16.99
N GLU A 63 -7.44 -10.91 -18.16
CA GLU A 63 -6.95 -10.35 -19.43
C GLU A 63 -5.43 -10.08 -19.47
N SER A 64 -4.68 -10.59 -18.49
CA SER A 64 -3.22 -10.45 -18.45
C SER A 64 -2.49 -11.46 -19.34
N SER A 65 -1.54 -10.97 -20.13
CA SER A 65 -0.68 -11.82 -20.98
C SER A 65 0.63 -12.16 -20.27
N PRO A 66 0.93 -13.45 -20.00
CA PRO A 66 2.20 -13.84 -19.37
C PRO A 66 3.43 -13.45 -20.18
N ILE A 67 3.29 -13.26 -21.49
CA ILE A 67 4.37 -12.78 -22.37
C ILE A 67 4.67 -11.31 -22.06
N SER A 68 3.63 -10.47 -22.03
CA SER A 68 3.76 -9.04 -21.69
C SER A 68 4.34 -8.84 -20.28
N ILE A 69 3.90 -9.63 -19.29
CA ILE A 69 4.45 -9.56 -17.92
C ILE A 69 5.95 -9.86 -17.90
N LYS A 70 6.40 -10.87 -18.64
CA LYS A 70 7.84 -11.19 -18.74
C LYS A 70 8.62 -10.07 -19.43
N GLU A 71 8.06 -9.46 -20.46
CA GLU A 71 8.68 -8.32 -21.15
C GLU A 71 8.84 -7.12 -20.20
N ILE A 72 7.79 -6.76 -19.45
CA ILE A 72 7.84 -5.67 -18.45
C ILE A 72 8.84 -6.00 -17.34
N ALA A 73 8.85 -7.24 -16.84
CA ALA A 73 9.82 -7.69 -15.84
C ALA A 73 11.27 -7.58 -16.34
N ASN A 74 11.53 -7.98 -17.59
CA ASN A 74 12.86 -7.87 -18.19
C ASN A 74 13.27 -6.41 -18.45
N LYS A 75 12.30 -5.57 -18.83
CA LYS A 75 12.54 -4.14 -19.12
C LYS A 75 12.87 -3.35 -17.85
N SER A 76 12.16 -3.60 -16.75
CA SER A 76 12.42 -2.99 -15.44
C SER A 76 12.70 -1.48 -15.50
N ASP A 77 11.88 -0.73 -16.24
CA ASP A 77 12.09 0.70 -16.52
C ASP A 77 11.41 1.63 -15.51
N GLY A 78 10.71 1.07 -14.52
CA GLY A 78 9.91 1.81 -13.54
C GLY A 78 8.63 2.43 -14.12
N LEU A 79 8.35 2.24 -15.41
CA LEU A 79 7.15 2.80 -16.04
C LEU A 79 5.92 1.95 -15.73
N THR A 80 4.78 2.63 -15.70
CA THR A 80 3.48 2.02 -15.44
C THR A 80 2.91 1.44 -16.74
N HIS A 81 2.58 0.15 -16.71
CA HIS A 81 2.04 -0.59 -17.86
C HIS A 81 0.67 -1.16 -17.53
N LEU A 82 -0.32 -0.95 -18.39
CA LEU A 82 -1.63 -1.62 -18.26
C LEU A 82 -1.45 -3.12 -18.52
N ILE A 83 -1.82 -3.96 -17.56
CA ILE A 83 -1.64 -5.42 -17.64
C ILE A 83 -2.94 -6.20 -17.68
N GLY A 84 -4.09 -5.59 -17.41
CA GLY A 84 -5.37 -6.30 -17.46
C GLY A 84 -6.47 -5.62 -16.66
N LYS A 85 -7.49 -6.39 -16.31
CA LYS A 85 -8.64 -5.94 -15.52
C LYS A 85 -8.62 -6.50 -14.11
N TRP A 86 -8.79 -5.62 -13.14
CA TRP A 86 -9.01 -5.97 -11.75
C TRP A 86 -10.48 -6.39 -11.54
N PRO A 87 -10.81 -7.37 -10.67
CA PRO A 87 -12.18 -7.81 -10.42
C PRO A 87 -13.14 -6.74 -9.87
N GLY A 88 -12.66 -5.57 -9.46
CA GLY A 88 -13.49 -4.50 -8.93
C GLY A 88 -12.74 -3.18 -8.89
N LYS A 89 -13.48 -2.09 -8.60
CA LYS A 89 -12.90 -0.76 -8.39
C LYS A 89 -12.20 -0.69 -7.02
N PRO A 90 -11.14 0.11 -6.87
CA PRO A 90 -10.47 0.24 -5.58
C PRO A 90 -11.44 0.79 -4.52
N GLU A 91 -11.64 0.05 -3.44
CA GLU A 91 -12.41 0.50 -2.28
C GLU A 91 -11.43 0.73 -1.13
N SER A 92 -11.18 2.00 -0.78
CA SER A 92 -10.36 2.32 0.39
C SER A 92 -10.99 1.78 1.66
N SER A 93 -10.16 1.46 2.65
CA SER A 93 -10.65 1.13 3.97
C SER A 93 -11.48 2.29 4.51
N ARG A 94 -12.51 1.98 5.30
CA ARG A 94 -13.41 2.97 5.89
C ARG A 94 -13.70 2.63 7.34
N ILE A 95 -14.04 3.65 8.11
CA ILE A 95 -14.53 3.49 9.47
C ILE A 95 -16.02 3.77 9.50
N GLU A 96 -16.73 2.90 10.20
CA GLU A 96 -18.12 3.11 10.59
C GLU A 96 -18.18 3.37 12.09
N ILE A 97 -18.91 4.41 12.48
CA ILE A 97 -19.01 4.85 13.87
C ILE A 97 -20.47 4.77 14.30
N GLU A 98 -20.75 3.92 15.27
CA GLU A 98 -22.06 3.79 15.91
C GLU A 98 -22.02 4.50 17.25
N ILE A 99 -22.90 5.46 17.48
CA ILE A 99 -23.02 6.17 18.77
C ILE A 99 -24.27 5.65 19.47
N SER A 100 -24.15 5.27 20.75
CA SER A 100 -25.30 4.82 21.54
C SER A 100 -26.33 5.94 21.71
N GLU A 101 -27.59 5.57 21.92
CA GLU A 101 -28.69 6.54 22.09
C GLU A 101 -28.44 7.53 23.24
N ASP A 102 -27.84 7.04 24.34
CA ASP A 102 -27.45 7.84 25.50
C ASP A 102 -26.18 8.70 25.26
N ARG A 103 -25.52 8.56 24.10
CA ARG A 103 -24.25 9.19 23.72
C ARG A 103 -23.09 8.96 24.69
N MET A 104 -23.19 7.94 25.54
CA MET A 104 -22.13 7.59 26.49
C MET A 104 -21.10 6.63 25.90
N LYS A 105 -21.41 5.99 24.76
CA LYS A 105 -20.52 5.05 24.08
C LYS A 105 -20.50 5.34 22.57
N ALA A 106 -19.33 5.17 21.98
CA ALA A 106 -19.17 5.12 20.54
C ALA A 106 -18.38 3.87 20.21
N PHE A 107 -18.80 3.17 19.15
CA PHE A 107 -18.14 1.99 18.63
C PHE A 107 -17.55 2.29 17.27
N LEU A 108 -16.28 1.90 17.08
CA LEU A 108 -15.56 2.01 15.82
C LEU A 108 -15.52 0.65 15.14
N ILE A 109 -15.94 0.59 13.88
CA ILE A 109 -15.89 -0.62 13.03
C ILE A 109 -15.01 -0.31 11.83
N PHE A 110 -13.89 -1.03 11.72
CA PHE A 110 -12.99 -0.92 10.57
C PHE A 110 -13.36 -1.91 9.49
N HIS A 111 -13.54 -1.39 8.28
CA HIS A 111 -13.74 -2.16 7.06
C HIS A 111 -12.44 -2.19 6.24
N PRO A 112 -11.97 -3.38 5.82
CA PRO A 112 -10.71 -3.52 5.09
C PRO A 112 -10.80 -2.87 3.71
N PRO A 113 -9.67 -2.42 3.15
CA PRO A 113 -9.66 -2.02 1.76
C PRO A 113 -9.92 -3.22 0.86
N LYS A 114 -10.52 -3.00 -0.30
CA LYS A 114 -10.69 -4.02 -1.34
C LYS A 114 -10.07 -3.57 -2.65
N TYR A 115 -9.70 -4.55 -3.45
CA TYR A 115 -9.25 -4.36 -4.83
C TYR A 115 -8.12 -3.30 -4.94
N GLY A 116 -7.15 -3.31 -4.03
CA GLY A 116 -6.04 -2.34 -4.04
C GLY A 116 -6.40 -0.94 -3.52
N GLY A 117 -7.54 -0.77 -2.83
CA GLY A 117 -7.87 0.47 -2.15
C GLY A 117 -6.89 0.84 -1.03
N LYS A 118 -6.87 2.12 -0.65
CA LYS A 118 -5.92 2.65 0.33
C LYS A 118 -6.33 2.30 1.76
N ILE A 119 -5.32 2.10 2.61
CA ILE A 119 -5.49 1.99 4.06
C ILE A 119 -5.60 3.40 4.65
N LEU A 120 -6.52 3.58 5.60
CA LEU A 120 -6.69 4.83 6.35
C LEU A 120 -5.49 5.05 7.27
N ASN A 121 -4.96 6.27 7.25
CA ASN A 121 -3.93 6.68 8.20
C ASN A 121 -4.57 7.25 9.49
N SER A 122 -3.76 7.36 10.55
CA SER A 122 -4.20 7.86 11.86
C SER A 122 -4.91 9.23 11.79
N GLU A 123 -4.45 10.13 10.93
CA GLU A 123 -5.06 11.46 10.75
C GLU A 123 -6.49 11.37 10.20
N GLN A 124 -6.69 10.56 9.16
CA GLN A 124 -8.00 10.32 8.54
C GLN A 124 -8.97 9.62 9.52
N ILE A 125 -8.45 8.72 10.35
CA ILE A 125 -9.21 8.06 11.42
C ILE A 125 -9.69 9.11 12.44
N GLN A 126 -8.80 9.98 12.91
CA GLN A 126 -9.14 11.04 13.86
C GLN A 126 -10.12 12.05 13.26
N GLU A 127 -9.95 12.41 12.00
CA GLU A 127 -10.87 13.30 11.29
C GLU A 127 -12.28 12.71 11.23
N SER A 128 -12.41 11.43 10.85
CA SER A 128 -13.69 10.72 10.83
C SER A 128 -14.40 10.72 12.18
N ILE A 129 -13.65 10.61 13.29
CA ILE A 129 -14.18 10.67 14.66
C ILE A 129 -14.65 12.09 15.01
N ARG A 130 -13.85 13.11 14.67
CA ARG A 130 -14.18 14.52 14.92
C ARG A 130 -15.41 14.97 14.15
N GLU A 131 -15.55 14.55 12.89
CA GLU A 131 -16.71 14.86 12.04
C GLU A 131 -18.02 14.35 12.64
N ARG A 132 -17.99 13.26 13.40
CA ARG A 132 -19.16 12.73 14.13
C ARG A 132 -19.41 13.41 15.47
N GLY A 133 -18.64 14.44 15.81
CA GLY A 133 -18.80 15.24 17.01
C GLY A 133 -18.27 14.59 18.29
N ILE A 134 -17.51 13.49 18.17
CA ILE A 134 -16.87 12.85 19.32
C ILE A 134 -15.62 13.66 19.68
N LYS A 135 -15.62 14.27 20.86
CA LYS A 135 -14.53 15.13 21.35
C LYS A 135 -13.84 14.62 22.61
N PHE A 136 -14.53 13.77 23.38
CA PHE A 136 -14.06 13.27 24.67
C PHE A 136 -14.12 11.74 24.70
N GLY A 137 -13.24 11.12 25.49
CA GLY A 137 -13.18 9.65 25.63
C GLY A 137 -12.42 8.92 24.53
N ILE A 138 -11.72 9.64 23.65
CA ILE A 138 -10.91 9.04 22.59
C ILE A 138 -9.61 8.48 23.19
N ARG A 139 -9.39 7.18 23.02
CA ARG A 139 -8.14 6.51 23.41
C ARG A 139 -7.16 6.56 22.24
N ASN A 140 -6.33 7.60 22.18
CA ASN A 140 -5.37 7.81 21.08
C ASN A 140 -4.41 6.63 20.88
N GLU A 141 -4.02 5.93 21.96
CA GLU A 141 -3.19 4.73 21.90
C GLU A 141 -3.83 3.62 21.05
N VAL A 142 -5.15 3.43 21.21
CA VAL A 142 -5.91 2.44 20.43
C VAL A 142 -6.00 2.86 18.96
N LEU A 143 -6.16 4.16 18.68
CA LEU A 143 -6.20 4.65 17.30
C LEU A 143 -4.87 4.48 16.57
N ASN A 144 -3.75 4.72 17.27
CA ASN A 144 -2.43 4.51 16.70
C ASN A 144 -2.17 3.03 16.42
N LEU A 145 -2.51 2.16 17.38
CA LEU A 145 -2.43 0.71 17.19
C LEU A 145 -3.27 0.27 15.99
N LEU A 146 -4.50 0.76 15.85
CA LEU A 146 -5.38 0.42 14.73
C LEU A 146 -4.92 1.00 13.39
N SER A 147 -4.11 2.07 13.38
CA SER A 147 -3.49 2.60 12.17
C SER A 147 -2.27 1.79 11.72
N GLU A 148 -1.55 1.17 12.65
CA GLU A 148 -0.35 0.38 12.38
C GLU A 148 -0.70 -1.10 12.13
N GLU A 149 -1.58 -1.65 12.96
CA GLU A 149 -2.08 -3.02 12.94
C GLU A 149 -3.62 -3.03 12.93
N PRO A 150 -4.25 -2.74 11.77
CA PRO A 150 -5.69 -2.66 11.70
C PRO A 150 -6.36 -4.02 11.91
N GLU A 151 -7.16 -4.12 12.96
CA GLU A 151 -8.06 -5.25 13.21
C GLU A 151 -9.43 -4.99 12.58
N TYR A 152 -9.71 -5.68 11.48
CA TYR A 152 -10.95 -5.50 10.73
C TYR A 152 -12.11 -6.35 11.26
N GLY A 153 -13.34 -5.83 11.14
CA GLY A 153 -14.57 -6.56 11.47
C GLY A 153 -14.88 -6.68 12.98
N LYS A 154 -14.12 -6.01 13.84
CA LYS A 154 -14.39 -5.89 15.28
C LYS A 154 -14.93 -4.51 15.64
N LYS A 155 -15.68 -4.46 16.74
CA LYS A 155 -16.16 -3.23 17.38
C LYS A 155 -15.17 -2.82 18.47
N PHE A 156 -14.67 -1.59 18.41
CA PHE A 156 -13.79 -0.98 19.41
C PHE A 156 -14.52 0.10 20.19
#